data_AF-T0Y4N7-F1
#
_entry.id   AF-T0Y4N7-F1
#
_cell.length_a   1.000
_cell.length_b   1.000
_cell.length_c   1.000
_cell.angle_alpha   90.00
_cell.angle_beta   90.00
_cell.angle_gamma   90.00
#
_symmetry.space_group_name_H-M   'P 1'
#
loop_
_entity.id
_entity.type
_entity.pdbx_description
1 polymer ?
#
loop_
_entity_poly.entity_id
_entity_poly.type
_entity_poly.pdbx_seq_one_letter_code
_entity_poly.pdbx_strand_id
1 'polypeptide(L)'
;AAGIHTIRLVLPPARHAGAPAIELIADGKTVSSLVLARKPVPHRTIYVLPHSHVDVGFLFYQPVAIHLHHVYINDALKLIKQTDRLSPAAKFKWNIESMIEVDGYLKGFESRRAGTPTVMANLSMRYARAQWALTARIVMN
;
A
#
# COMPACT_ATOMS: atom_id res chain seq x y z
N ALA A 1 -29.60 -23.07 -42.23
CA ALA A 1 -30.44 -22.91 -41.03
C ALA A 1 -30.05 -21.61 -40.35
N ALA A 2 -31.01 -20.80 -39.90
CA ALA A 2 -30.69 -19.61 -39.12
C ALA A 2 -30.23 -20.03 -37.72
N GLY A 3 -29.05 -19.58 -37.30
CA GLY A 3 -28.49 -19.83 -35.97
C GLY A 3 -28.31 -18.53 -35.21
N ILE A 4 -28.31 -18.60 -33.88
CA ILE A 4 -28.01 -17.45 -33.03
C ILE A 4 -26.49 -17.33 -32.91
N HIS A 5 -25.96 -16.15 -33.24
CA HIS A 5 -24.56 -15.80 -33.02
C HIS A 5 -24.47 -14.71 -31.96
N THR A 6 -23.56 -14.86 -31.00
CA THR A 6 -23.31 -13.86 -29.96
C THR A 6 -21.91 -13.29 -30.13
N ILE A 7 -21.80 -11.98 -30.19
CA ILE A 7 -20.53 -11.25 -30.26
C ILE A 7 -20.39 -10.43 -28.98
N ARG A 8 -19.25 -10.57 -28.30
CA ARG A 8 -18.94 -9.81 -27.07
C ARG A 8 -17.74 -8.92 -27.31
N LEU A 9 -17.91 -7.62 -27.12
CA LEU A 9 -16.87 -6.61 -27.31
C LEU A 9 -16.55 -5.96 -25.96
N VAL A 10 -15.26 -5.79 -25.66
CA VAL A 10 -14.78 -5.04 -24.50
C VAL A 10 -14.20 -3.73 -24.99
N LEU A 11 -14.71 -2.61 -24.46
CA LEU A 11 -14.27 -1.28 -24.85
C LEU A 11 -13.37 -0.67 -23.77
N PRO A 12 -12.29 0.05 -24.14
CA PRO A 12 -11.45 0.76 -23.17
C PRO A 12 -12.26 1.85 -22.48
N PRO A 13 -11.95 2.23 -21.22
CA PRO A 13 -12.67 3.30 -20.50
C PRO A 13 -12.83 4.57 -21.34
N ALA A 14 -14.04 5.15 -21.35
CA ALA A 14 -14.28 6.39 -22.06
C ALA A 14 -13.54 7.54 -21.36
N ARG A 15 -12.79 8.33 -22.13
CA ARG A 15 -12.10 9.55 -21.63
C ARG A 15 -12.98 10.78 -21.72
N HIS A 16 -13.90 10.80 -22.68
CA HIS A 16 -14.83 11.89 -22.94
C HIS A 16 -16.25 11.32 -23.09
N ALA A 17 -17.26 12.14 -22.84
CA ALA A 17 -18.63 11.78 -23.12
C ALA A 17 -18.81 11.63 -24.64
N GLY A 18 -19.56 10.61 -25.06
CA GLY A 18 -19.83 10.39 -26.49
C GLY A 18 -20.79 9.24 -26.71
N ALA A 19 -21.36 9.19 -27.91
CA ALA A 19 -22.29 8.14 -28.31
C ALA A 19 -21.82 7.48 -29.62
N PRO A 20 -20.67 6.77 -29.62
CA PRO A 20 -20.20 6.09 -30.82
C PRO A 20 -21.21 5.03 -31.30
N ALA A 21 -21.37 4.95 -32.61
CA ALA A 21 -22.08 3.85 -33.25
C ALA A 21 -21.14 2.65 -33.40
N ILE A 22 -21.67 1.46 -33.12
CA ILE A 22 -21.03 0.17 -33.35
C ILE A 22 -21.82 -0.51 -34.47
N GLU A 23 -21.18 -0.75 -35.59
CA GLU A 23 -21.79 -1.40 -36.74
C GLU A 23 -21.31 -2.85 -36.88
N LEU A 24 -22.25 -3.76 -37.05
CA LEU A 24 -21.98 -5.12 -37.47
C LEU A 24 -22.13 -5.19 -38.98
N ILE A 25 -21.04 -5.51 -39.68
CA ILE A 25 -21.01 -5.61 -41.14
C ILE A 25 -20.85 -7.09 -41.51
N ALA A 26 -21.73 -7.58 -42.39
CA ALA A 26 -21.61 -8.88 -43.03
C ALA A 26 -21.80 -8.73 -44.54
N ASP A 27 -20.97 -9.39 -45.34
CA ASP A 27 -20.97 -9.29 -46.81
C ASP A 27 -20.95 -7.84 -47.34
N GLY A 28 -20.16 -6.98 -46.69
CA GLY A 28 -20.03 -5.57 -47.05
C GLY A 28 -21.26 -4.71 -46.73
N LYS A 29 -22.27 -5.25 -46.03
CA LYS A 29 -23.48 -4.53 -45.63
C LYS A 29 -23.57 -4.46 -44.12
N THR A 30 -23.94 -3.29 -43.60
CA THR A 30 -24.29 -3.14 -42.17
C THR A 30 -25.56 -3.92 -41.89
N VAL A 31 -25.43 -5.03 -41.16
CA VAL A 31 -26.55 -5.91 -40.77
C VAL A 31 -27.14 -5.54 -39.41
N SER A 32 -26.42 -4.76 -38.60
CA SER A 32 -26.91 -4.19 -37.35
C SER A 32 -26.09 -2.97 -36.96
N SER A 33 -26.70 -2.04 -36.22
CA SER A 33 -25.99 -0.90 -35.63
C SER A 33 -26.50 -0.63 -34.23
N LEU A 34 -25.60 -0.26 -33.33
CA LEU A 34 -25.88 0.07 -31.94
C LEU A 34 -25.20 1.39 -31.58
N VAL A 35 -25.98 2.38 -31.15
CA VAL A 35 -25.42 3.59 -30.54
C VAL A 35 -25.23 3.34 -29.05
N LEU A 36 -23.98 3.44 -28.59
CA LEU A 36 -23.65 3.24 -27.19
C LEU A 36 -23.28 4.56 -26.54
N ALA A 37 -24.18 5.14 -25.74
CA ALA A 37 -23.86 6.33 -24.95
C ALA A 37 -22.86 5.98 -23.84
N ARG A 38 -21.74 6.71 -23.79
CA ARG A 38 -20.63 6.50 -22.86
C ARG A 38 -20.34 7.78 -22.11
N LYS A 39 -20.20 7.66 -20.79
CA LYS A 39 -19.72 8.74 -19.92
C LYS A 39 -18.25 8.53 -19.59
N PRO A 40 -17.47 9.60 -19.36
CA PRO A 40 -16.09 9.47 -18.89
C PRO A 40 -16.04 8.60 -17.64
N VAL A 41 -15.10 7.65 -17.61
CA VAL A 41 -14.86 6.83 -16.42
C VAL A 41 -13.86 7.58 -15.54
N PRO A 42 -14.21 7.96 -14.29
CA PRO A 42 -13.30 8.67 -13.43
C PRO A 42 -12.13 7.76 -13.01
N HIS A 43 -10.90 8.22 -13.24
CA HIS A 43 -9.71 7.53 -12.74
C HIS A 43 -9.46 7.91 -11.28
N ARG A 44 -9.16 6.91 -10.45
CA ARG A 44 -8.76 7.10 -9.05
C ARG A 44 -7.38 6.48 -8.86
N THR A 45 -6.50 7.22 -8.21
CA THR A 45 -5.21 6.69 -7.74
C THR A 45 -5.37 6.26 -6.30
N ILE A 46 -5.11 4.98 -6.03
CA ILE A 46 -5.17 4.41 -4.67
C ILE A 46 -3.74 4.22 -4.19
N TYR A 47 -3.41 4.86 -3.08
CA TYR A 47 -2.14 4.65 -2.38
C TYR A 47 -2.36 3.66 -1.26
N VAL A 48 -1.58 2.59 -1.24
CA VAL A 48 -1.62 1.56 -0.19
C VAL A 48 -0.36 1.69 0.64
N LEU A 49 -0.52 1.92 1.94
CA LEU A 49 0.58 1.95 2.90
C LEU A 49 0.36 0.85 3.93
N PRO A 50 1.14 -0.24 3.88
CA PRO A 50 1.16 -1.25 4.92
C PRO A 50 1.41 -0.63 6.31
N HIS A 51 0.63 -1.08 7.29
CA HIS A 51 0.82 -0.77 8.71
C HIS A 51 0.35 -1.95 9.56
N SER A 52 0.74 -1.97 10.82
CA SER A 52 0.19 -2.86 11.84
C SER A 52 -0.41 -2.03 12.96
N HIS A 53 -1.63 -2.36 13.37
CA HIS A 53 -2.23 -1.73 14.54
C HIS A 53 -1.50 -2.18 15.82
N VAL A 54 -1.33 -1.28 16.77
CA VAL A 54 -0.68 -1.53 18.07
C VAL A 54 -1.70 -1.55 19.20
N ASP A 55 -2.11 -2.74 19.62
CA ASP A 55 -3.08 -2.94 20.70
C ASP A 55 -2.43 -3.58 21.95
N VAL A 56 -1.55 -2.82 22.60
CA VAL A 56 -0.86 -3.27 23.82
C VAL A 56 -1.86 -3.38 24.98
N GLY A 57 -2.01 -4.58 25.53
CA GLY A 57 -2.88 -4.83 26.68
C GLY A 57 -4.33 -5.18 26.35
N PHE A 58 -4.69 -5.25 25.06
CA PHE A 58 -6.02 -5.72 24.64
C PHE A 58 -6.02 -7.23 24.35
N LEU A 59 -5.25 -7.66 23.34
CA LEU A 59 -5.13 -9.08 22.96
C LEU A 59 -3.96 -9.81 23.65
N PHE A 60 -2.88 -9.08 23.92
CA PHE A 60 -1.66 -9.65 24.48
C PHE A 60 -1.14 -8.79 25.63
N TYR A 61 -0.51 -9.47 26.59
CA TYR A 61 0.32 -8.78 27.58
C TYR A 61 1.46 -8.03 26.89
N GLN A 62 1.81 -6.88 27.46
CA GLN A 62 2.77 -5.94 26.88
C GLN A 62 4.09 -6.56 26.43
N PRO A 63 4.75 -7.48 27.19
CA PRO A 63 6.00 -8.09 26.73
C PRO A 63 5.84 -8.92 25.44
N VAL A 64 4.70 -9.61 25.30
CA VAL A 64 4.39 -10.44 24.13
C VAL A 64 4.09 -9.55 22.92
N ALA A 65 3.26 -8.51 23.11
CA ALA A 65 2.98 -7.54 22.05
C ALA A 65 4.27 -6.90 21.51
N ILE A 66 5.13 -6.41 22.41
CA ILE A 66 6.43 -5.82 22.04
C ILE A 66 7.31 -6.82 21.28
N HIS A 67 7.39 -8.07 21.75
CA HIS A 67 8.16 -9.11 21.06
C HIS A 67 7.66 -9.36 19.62
N LEU A 68 6.34 -9.44 19.42
CA LEU A 68 5.75 -9.61 18.08
C LEU A 68 6.07 -8.42 17.18
N HIS A 69 5.94 -7.19 17.70
CA HIS A 69 6.32 -5.98 16.95
C HIS A 69 7.80 -5.96 16.56
N HIS A 70 8.70 -6.61 17.33
CA HIS A 70 10.09 -6.76 16.89
C HIS A 70 10.24 -7.70 15.69
N VAL A 71 9.49 -8.80 15.66
CA VAL A 71 9.48 -9.72 14.51
C VAL A 71 8.96 -9.01 13.27
N TYR A 72 7.87 -8.27 13.44
CA TYR A 72 7.25 -7.42 12.42
C TYR A 72 8.23 -6.41 11.83
N ILE A 73 8.95 -5.66 12.66
CA ILE A 73 9.99 -4.72 12.20
C ILE A 73 11.11 -5.45 11.43
N ASN A 74 11.54 -6.63 11.88
CA ASN A 74 12.54 -7.41 11.14
C ASN A 74 12.04 -7.81 9.74
N ASP A 75 10.79 -8.23 9.62
CA ASP A 75 10.20 -8.61 8.34
C ASP A 75 9.97 -7.39 7.44
N ALA A 76 9.60 -6.25 8.02
CA ALA A 76 9.59 -4.95 7.34
C ALA A 76 10.92 -4.68 6.65
N LEU A 77 12.02 -4.74 7.40
CA LEU A 77 13.36 -4.43 6.92
C LEU A 77 13.80 -5.40 5.81
N LYS A 78 13.43 -6.68 5.91
CA LYS A 78 13.66 -7.66 4.83
C LYS A 78 12.92 -7.26 3.56
N LEU A 79 11.63 -6.93 3.66
CA LEU A 79 10.82 -6.52 2.50
C LEU A 79 11.31 -5.20 1.88
N ILE A 80 11.70 -4.23 2.71
CA ILE A 80 12.33 -2.97 2.24
C ILE A 80 13.58 -3.32 1.41
N LYS A 81 14.46 -4.18 1.92
CA LYS A 81 15.69 -4.58 1.21
C LYS A 81 15.40 -5.35 -0.09
N GLN A 82 14.43 -6.26 -0.07
CA GLN A 82 14.05 -7.06 -1.24
C GLN A 82 13.46 -6.20 -2.37
N THR A 83 12.78 -5.11 -2.02
CA THR A 83 12.11 -4.23 -2.98
C THR A 83 12.93 -2.99 -3.35
N ASP A 84 14.14 -2.83 -2.83
CA ASP A 84 14.93 -1.60 -3.02
C ASP A 84 15.33 -1.32 -4.48
N ARG A 85 15.37 -2.35 -5.33
CA ARG A 85 15.65 -2.20 -6.78
C ARG A 85 14.40 -1.89 -7.61
N LEU A 86 13.21 -1.90 -7.02
CA LEU A 86 11.97 -1.58 -7.72
C LEU A 86 11.81 -0.06 -7.88
N SER A 87 10.86 0.34 -8.73
CA SER A 87 10.51 1.76 -8.91
C SER A 87 10.05 2.37 -7.57
N PRO A 88 10.20 3.69 -7.37
CA PRO A 88 9.85 4.34 -6.09
C PRO A 88 8.41 4.07 -5.59
N ALA A 89 7.47 3.85 -6.51
CA ALA A 89 6.08 3.53 -6.20
C ALA A 89 5.86 2.04 -5.85
N ALA A 90 6.76 1.16 -6.25
CA ALA A 90 6.71 -0.28 -5.99
C ALA A 90 7.60 -0.74 -4.82
N LYS A 91 8.39 0.16 -4.22
CA LYS A 91 9.15 -0.13 -3.01
C LYS A 91 8.21 -0.34 -1.82
N PHE A 92 8.46 -1.39 -1.04
CA PHE A 92 7.74 -1.63 0.19
C PHE A 92 8.04 -0.51 1.20
N LYS A 93 6.99 -0.01 1.85
CA LYS A 93 7.04 0.98 2.92
C LYS A 93 6.12 0.50 4.02
N TRP A 94 6.51 0.71 5.28
CA TRP A 94 5.68 0.39 6.44
C TRP A 94 5.60 1.62 7.34
N ASN A 95 4.37 2.01 7.68
CA ASN A 95 4.11 2.96 8.77
C ASN A 95 4.01 2.28 10.15
N ILE A 96 4.95 2.59 11.04
CA ILE A 96 4.89 2.16 12.44
C ILE A 96 3.94 3.12 13.18
N GLU A 97 2.94 2.58 13.87
CA GLU A 97 1.90 3.39 14.52
C GLU A 97 2.40 4.00 15.83
N SER A 98 3.20 3.26 16.60
CA SER A 98 3.60 3.68 17.94
C SER A 98 5.10 3.63 18.18
N MET A 99 5.61 4.64 18.89
CA MET A 99 7.02 4.70 19.27
C MET A 99 7.41 3.63 20.29
N ILE A 100 6.46 2.99 20.98
CA ILE A 100 6.75 1.90 21.92
C ILE A 100 7.38 0.69 21.20
N GLU A 101 6.97 0.44 19.96
CA GLU A 101 7.50 -0.63 19.12
C GLU A 101 8.94 -0.34 18.73
N VAL A 102 9.22 0.91 18.33
CA VAL A 102 10.55 1.36 17.91
C VAL A 102 11.51 1.34 19.10
N ASP A 103 11.11 1.91 20.23
CA ASP A 103 11.93 1.96 21.44
C ASP A 103 12.22 0.55 21.98
N GLY A 104 11.20 -0.30 22.03
CA GLY A 104 11.37 -1.72 22.37
C GLY A 104 12.36 -2.41 21.44
N TYR A 105 12.23 -2.19 20.13
CA TYR A 105 13.07 -2.84 19.12
C TYR A 105 14.52 -2.43 19.25
N LEU A 106 14.78 -1.12 19.42
CA LEU A 106 16.11 -0.57 19.58
C LEU A 106 16.77 -1.04 20.88
N LYS A 107 16.07 -1.01 22.00
CA LYS A 107 16.58 -1.57 23.28
C LYS A 107 16.90 -3.05 23.17
N GLY A 108 16.05 -3.82 22.50
CA GLY A 108 16.28 -5.23 22.22
C GLY A 108 17.46 -5.46 21.27
N PHE A 109 17.70 -4.55 20.33
CA PHE A 109 18.83 -4.63 19.42
C PHE A 109 20.16 -4.32 20.13
N GLU A 110 20.19 -3.28 20.96
CA GLU A 110 21.35 -2.92 21.77
C GLU A 110 21.77 -4.06 22.71
N SER A 111 20.81 -4.68 23.39
CA SER A 111 21.09 -5.82 24.28
C SER A 111 21.66 -7.03 23.54
N ARG A 112 21.15 -7.34 22.33
CA ARG A 112 21.69 -8.39 21.46
C ARG A 112 23.08 -8.07 20.93
N ARG A 113 23.36 -6.81 20.61
CA ARG A 113 24.67 -6.36 20.10
C ARG A 113 25.74 -6.34 21.21
N ALA A 114 25.34 -6.10 22.46
CA ALA A 114 26.25 -5.95 23.58
C ALA A 114 26.72 -7.27 24.22
N GLY A 115 25.98 -8.38 24.08
CA GLY A 115 26.38 -9.70 24.61
C GLY A 115 26.65 -9.80 26.13
N THR A 116 26.51 -8.74 26.93
CA THR A 116 27.00 -8.63 28.32
C THR A 116 26.30 -7.41 29.00
N PRO A 117 26.07 -7.41 30.33
CA PRO A 117 25.02 -6.59 30.94
C PRO A 117 25.35 -5.09 31.09
N THR A 118 24.24 -4.32 31.08
CA THR A 118 23.94 -3.02 31.70
C THR A 118 25.02 -1.94 31.65
N VAL A 119 24.74 -0.86 30.90
CA VAL A 119 24.91 0.58 31.22
C VAL A 119 24.98 1.31 29.87
N MET A 120 23.85 1.74 29.27
CA MET A 120 23.84 2.77 28.20
C MET A 120 22.42 3.37 27.97
N ALA A 121 21.69 3.65 29.05
CA ALA A 121 20.32 4.20 28.97
C ALA A 121 20.22 5.70 28.58
N ASN A 122 21.28 6.35 28.12
CA ASN A 122 21.33 7.83 28.07
C ASN A 122 21.29 8.49 26.66
N LEU A 123 20.90 7.78 25.59
CA LEU A 123 20.78 8.40 24.25
C LEU A 123 19.41 8.35 23.58
N SER A 124 18.36 7.80 24.21
CA SER A 124 17.03 7.67 23.56
C SER A 124 16.18 8.96 23.55
N MET A 125 16.60 10.04 24.23
CA MET A 125 15.72 11.19 24.46
C MET A 125 15.91 12.39 23.51
N ARG A 126 16.88 12.35 22.59
CA ARG A 126 17.15 13.49 21.68
C ARG A 126 16.64 13.30 20.25
N TYR A 127 16.41 12.07 19.80
CA TYR A 127 15.90 11.80 18.43
C TYR A 127 14.37 11.83 18.32
N ALA A 128 13.63 11.65 19.41
CA ALA A 128 12.16 11.75 19.41
C ALA A 128 11.61 13.15 19.05
N ARG A 129 12.44 14.20 19.10
CA ARG A 129 12.06 15.56 18.67
C ARG A 129 12.22 15.81 17.16
N ALA A 130 12.92 14.96 16.41
CA ALA A 130 13.17 15.18 14.98
C ALA A 130 12.06 14.62 14.06
N GLN A 131 11.17 13.76 14.57
CA GLN A 131 10.13 13.12 13.77
C GLN A 131 8.84 13.95 13.61
N TRP A 132 8.82 15.19 14.13
CA TRP A 132 7.72 16.15 13.93
C TRP A 132 7.90 17.06 12.71
N ALA A 133 8.92 16.86 11.88
CA ALA A 133 9.15 17.68 10.68
C ALA A 133 8.75 17.02 9.35
N LEU A 134 8.27 15.77 9.33
CA LEU A 134 7.98 15.07 8.06
C LEU A 134 6.60 14.38 7.96
N THR A 135 5.74 14.46 8.98
CA THR A 135 4.32 14.05 8.85
C THR A 135 3.41 15.21 8.42
N ALA A 136 3.96 16.42 8.22
CA ALA A 136 3.21 17.62 7.83
C ALA A 136 3.12 17.88 6.31
N ARG A 137 3.41 16.89 5.44
CA ARG A 137 3.33 17.09 3.98
C ARG A 137 2.54 16.03 3.21
N ILE A 138 1.73 15.23 3.91
CA ILE A 138 0.75 14.30 3.30
C ILE A 138 -0.66 14.64 3.81
N VAL A 139 -1.01 15.92 3.86
CA VAL A 139 -2.39 16.42 3.79
C VAL A 139 -2.32 17.81 3.16
N MET A 140 -2.05 17.88 1.85
CA MET A 140 -2.37 19.03 0.98
C MET A 140 -1.85 18.69 -0.43
N ASN A 141 -2.70 18.02 -1.20
CA ASN A 141 -2.95 18.33 -2.60
C ASN A 141 -4.32 17.75 -2.98
#